data_AF-A0A1Y5H0T9-F1
#
_entry.id   AF-A0A1Y5H0T9-F1
#
_cell.length_a   1.000
_cell.length_b   1.000
_cell.length_c   1.000
_cell.angle_alpha   90.00
_cell.angle_beta   90.00
_cell.angle_gamma   90.00
#
_symmetry.space_group_name_H-M   'P 1'
#
loop_
_entity.id
_entity.type
_entity.pdbx_description
1 polymer ?
#
loop_
_entity_poly.entity_id
_entity_poly.type
_entity_poly.pdbx_seq_one_letter_code
_entity_poly.pdbx_strand_id
1 'polypeptide(L)'
;MAAFALFYVASKYGRIWCGFACPQMVWTLLFLWIENRIEGNRQQRIKLDKSKLSIEKLAEKLIKHSIWLTVSLITGLIFMSYFVAAEQIYIDFITLNTTSLITGWVLFFTLCTYVNASWIRDKMCQHMCPYARFQSVMFSDATSTVTYDNQRGESRGPRKLNQVKPQGLGDCVDCNLCVQVCPVGIDIRDGLQYDCINCGLCIDACDETMSKFSYGKELIRFASETEQHNDAKAKYGYIALLLICVGFMASWLHNRSEFEVSVLKDRNALYRVNELGEIENSYQLKILNKSDTKGHFKLSYQGLEGFRIESEKNLIVEPQQISNYTVTLFCRMKAKYINL
;
A
#
# COMPACT_ATOMS: atom_id res chain seq x y z
N MET A 1 4.02 9.81 8.40
CA MET A 1 3.08 9.15 9.34
C MET A 1 3.04 7.64 9.13
N ALA A 2 2.70 7.15 7.93
CA ALA A 2 2.70 5.70 7.63
C ALA A 2 4.03 5.00 7.93
N ALA A 3 5.18 5.60 7.57
CA ALA A 3 6.50 5.05 7.88
C ALA A 3 6.75 4.94 9.40
N PHE A 4 6.41 5.96 10.18
CA PHE A 4 6.58 5.94 11.65
C PHE A 4 5.65 4.91 12.32
N ALA A 5 4.40 4.80 11.85
CA ALA A 5 3.48 3.77 12.31
C ALA A 5 4.02 2.37 12.02
N LEU A 6 4.55 2.17 10.81
CA LEU A 6 5.16 0.92 10.39
C LEU A 6 6.42 0.59 11.22
N PHE A 7 7.27 1.58 11.52
CA PHE A 7 8.45 1.39 12.38
C PHE A 7 8.06 1.06 13.82
N TYR A 8 7.06 1.73 14.38
CA TYR A 8 6.55 1.40 15.71
C TYR A 8 6.03 -0.04 15.76
N VAL A 9 5.17 -0.42 14.81
CA VAL A 9 4.64 -1.79 14.70
C VAL A 9 5.78 -2.79 14.51
N ALA A 10 6.77 -2.47 13.67
CA ALA A 10 7.91 -3.35 13.40
C ALA A 10 8.80 -3.56 14.63
N SER A 11 9.05 -2.49 15.40
CA SER A 11 9.85 -2.56 16.62
C SER A 11 9.19 -3.43 17.69
N LYS A 12 7.85 -3.42 17.77
CA LYS A 12 7.10 -4.12 18.82
C LYS A 12 6.68 -5.53 18.44
N TYR A 13 6.21 -5.73 17.21
CA TYR A 13 5.61 -6.98 16.73
C TYR A 13 6.39 -7.62 15.57
N GLY A 14 7.62 -7.15 15.33
CA GLY A 14 8.50 -7.67 14.30
C GLY A 14 7.92 -7.53 12.89
N ARG A 15 7.91 -8.61 12.13
CA ARG A 15 7.51 -8.62 10.71
C ARG A 15 6.02 -8.86 10.48
N ILE A 16 5.16 -8.48 11.43
CA ILE A 16 3.72 -8.72 11.31
C ILE A 16 3.11 -8.10 10.03
N TRP A 17 3.64 -6.96 9.57
CA TRP A 17 3.27 -6.39 8.27
C TRP A 17 3.55 -7.36 7.12
N CYS A 18 4.75 -7.94 7.08
CA CYS A 18 5.11 -8.92 6.05
C CYS A 18 4.19 -10.15 6.11
N GLY A 19 3.91 -10.67 7.30
CA GLY A 19 3.08 -11.86 7.47
C GLY A 19 1.61 -11.68 7.11
N PHE A 20 1.02 -10.50 7.37
CA PHE A 20 -0.44 -10.34 7.36
C PHE A 20 -0.99 -9.30 6.39
N ALA A 21 -0.21 -8.27 6.03
CA ALA A 21 -0.73 -7.12 5.29
C ALA A 21 0.06 -6.80 4.01
N CYS A 22 1.27 -7.33 3.87
CA CYS A 22 2.08 -7.13 2.68
C CYS A 22 1.35 -7.67 1.44
N PRO A 23 1.16 -6.86 0.37
CA PRO A 23 0.43 -7.29 -0.82
C PRO A 23 0.98 -8.58 -1.42
N GLN A 24 2.30 -8.74 -1.45
CA GLN A 24 2.95 -9.97 -1.95
C GLN A 24 2.47 -11.23 -1.21
N MET A 25 2.38 -11.17 0.13
CA MET A 25 1.93 -12.31 0.93
C MET A 25 0.43 -12.55 0.76
N VAL A 26 -0.38 -11.50 0.77
CA VAL A 26 -1.83 -11.61 0.57
C VAL A 26 -2.15 -12.23 -0.80
N TRP A 27 -1.50 -11.78 -1.87
CA TRP A 27 -1.69 -12.34 -3.21
C TRP A 27 -1.20 -13.78 -3.30
N THR A 28 -0.03 -14.09 -2.73
CA THR A 28 0.50 -15.47 -2.75
C THR A 28 -0.44 -16.43 -2.02
N LEU A 29 -0.94 -16.05 -0.84
CA LEU A 29 -1.90 -16.86 -0.09
C LEU A 29 -3.23 -17.02 -0.83
N LEU A 30 -3.73 -15.96 -1.46
CA LEU A 30 -4.93 -16.02 -2.29
C LEU A 30 -4.75 -16.95 -3.49
N PHE A 31 -3.62 -16.88 -4.19
CA PHE A 31 -3.34 -17.73 -5.34
C PHE A 31 -3.17 -19.19 -4.94
N LEU A 32 -2.53 -19.46 -3.80
CA LEU A 32 -2.42 -20.79 -3.22
C LEU A 32 -3.79 -21.32 -2.78
N TRP A 33 -4.65 -20.48 -2.22
CA TRP A 33 -6.01 -20.85 -1.85
C TRP A 33 -6.84 -21.24 -3.08
N ILE A 34 -6.77 -20.45 -4.16
CA ILE A 34 -7.38 -20.76 -5.46
C ILE A 34 -6.84 -22.08 -6.01
N GLU A 35 -5.52 -22.25 -6.02
CA GLU A 35 -4.85 -23.45 -6.54
C GLU A 35 -5.23 -24.71 -5.74
N ASN A 36 -5.29 -24.62 -4.41
CA ASN A 36 -5.74 -25.70 -3.55
C ASN A 36 -7.22 -26.07 -3.80
N ARG A 37 -8.07 -25.10 -4.16
CA ARG A 37 -9.50 -25.33 -4.40
C ARG A 37 -9.77 -25.99 -5.76
N ILE A 38 -8.94 -25.72 -6.76
CA ILE A 38 -9.10 -26.22 -8.13
C ILE A 38 -8.34 -27.54 -8.32
N GLU A 39 -7.04 -27.58 -8.01
CA GLU A 39 -6.17 -28.75 -8.27
C GLU A 39 -5.99 -29.65 -7.02
N GLY A 40 -6.54 -29.25 -5.87
CA GLY A 40 -6.40 -29.97 -4.62
C GLY A 40 -5.06 -29.74 -3.92
N ASN A 41 -4.74 -30.60 -2.95
CA ASN A 41 -3.54 -30.51 -2.11
C ASN A 41 -2.23 -30.73 -2.91
N ARG A 42 -1.08 -30.37 -2.32
CA ARG A 42 0.24 -30.47 -2.97
C ARG A 42 0.51 -31.80 -3.67
N GLN A 43 0.15 -32.92 -3.04
CA GLN A 43 0.35 -34.26 -3.61
C GLN A 43 -0.53 -34.50 -4.85
N GLN A 44 -1.77 -34.00 -4.84
CA GLN A 44 -2.67 -34.08 -5.98
C GLN A 44 -2.13 -33.25 -7.15
N ARG A 45 -1.57 -32.06 -6.89
CA ARG A 45 -0.93 -31.22 -7.91
C ARG A 45 0.29 -31.88 -8.54
N ILE A 46 1.19 -32.43 -7.72
CA ILE A 46 2.37 -33.15 -8.23
C ILE A 46 1.94 -34.34 -9.11
N LYS A 47 0.88 -35.04 -8.71
CA LYS A 47 0.31 -36.14 -9.49
C LYS A 47 -0.31 -35.65 -10.81
N LEU A 48 -1.07 -34.56 -10.78
CA LEU A 48 -1.69 -33.93 -11.95
C LEU A 48 -0.63 -33.39 -12.93
N ASP A 49 0.45 -32.81 -12.43
CA ASP A 49 1.53 -32.29 -13.28
C ASP A 49 2.26 -33.42 -14.02
N LYS A 50 2.47 -34.56 -13.34
CA LYS A 50 3.09 -35.77 -13.92
C LYS A 50 2.16 -36.59 -14.82
N SER A 51 0.85 -36.37 -14.78
CA SER A 51 -0.10 -37.12 -15.61
C SER A 51 -0.01 -36.70 -17.08
N LYS A 52 -0.44 -37.60 -17.98
CA LYS A 52 -0.55 -37.31 -19.42
C LYS A 52 -1.53 -36.15 -19.66
N LEU A 53 -1.35 -35.44 -20.77
CA LEU A 53 -2.28 -34.37 -21.18
C LEU A 53 -3.68 -34.96 -21.41
N SER A 54 -4.61 -34.66 -20.50
CA SER A 54 -6.04 -34.98 -20.61
C SER A 54 -6.84 -33.69 -20.73
N ILE A 55 -8.07 -33.79 -21.25
CA ILE A 55 -9.00 -32.65 -21.34
C ILE A 55 -9.29 -32.09 -19.95
N GLU A 56 -9.47 -32.97 -18.95
CA GLU A 56 -9.67 -32.60 -17.55
C GLU A 56 -8.50 -31.77 -17.00
N LYS A 57 -7.26 -32.22 -17.25
CA LYS A 57 -6.04 -31.48 -16.85
C LYS A 57 -5.98 -30.11 -17.52
N LEU A 58 -6.31 -30.02 -18.81
CA LEU A 58 -6.31 -28.75 -19.51
C LEU A 58 -7.37 -27.80 -18.96
N ALA A 59 -8.57 -28.31 -18.67
CA ALA A 59 -9.66 -27.53 -18.09
C ALA A 59 -9.30 -27.00 -16.69
N GLU A 60 -8.77 -27.85 -15.79
CA GLU A 60 -8.34 -27.44 -14.46
C GLU A 60 -7.25 -26.35 -14.51
N LYS A 61 -6.23 -26.55 -15.36
CA LYS A 61 -5.16 -25.56 -15.54
C LYS A 61 -5.70 -24.26 -16.14
N LEU A 62 -6.56 -24.33 -17.14
CA LEU A 62 -7.15 -23.15 -17.77
C LEU A 62 -7.98 -22.36 -16.77
N ILE A 63 -8.87 -23.02 -16.02
CA ILE A 63 -9.70 -22.39 -14.98
C ILE A 63 -8.82 -21.69 -13.94
N LYS A 64 -7.77 -22.37 -13.45
CA LYS A 64 -6.82 -21.77 -12.50
C LYS A 64 -6.16 -20.51 -13.07
N HIS A 65 -5.58 -20.60 -14.26
CA HIS A 65 -4.88 -19.49 -14.88
C HIS A 65 -5.83 -18.33 -15.25
N SER A 66 -7.06 -18.62 -15.66
CA SER A 66 -8.10 -17.61 -15.89
C SER A 66 -8.44 -16.85 -14.61
N ILE A 67 -8.66 -17.55 -13.48
CA ILE A 67 -8.97 -16.90 -12.21
C ILE A 67 -7.77 -16.08 -11.71
N TRP A 68 -6.55 -16.62 -11.79
CA TRP A 68 -5.34 -15.87 -11.45
C TRP A 68 -5.18 -14.60 -12.29
N LEU A 69 -5.47 -14.67 -13.59
CA LEU A 69 -5.41 -13.51 -14.48
C LEU A 69 -6.49 -12.48 -14.12
N THR A 70 -7.72 -12.90 -13.83
CA THR A 70 -8.80 -12.00 -13.40
C THR A 70 -8.44 -11.27 -12.11
N VAL A 71 -7.94 -11.98 -11.09
CA VAL A 71 -7.51 -11.36 -9.82
C VAL A 71 -6.37 -10.37 -10.05
N SER A 72 -5.42 -10.72 -10.93
CA SER A 72 -4.30 -9.84 -11.29
C SER A 72 -4.78 -8.59 -12.03
N LEU A 73 -5.78 -8.73 -12.91
CA LEU A 73 -6.36 -7.63 -13.68
C LEU A 73 -7.09 -6.65 -12.77
N ILE A 74 -7.91 -7.17 -11.86
CA ILE A 74 -8.59 -6.36 -10.84
C ILE A 74 -7.55 -5.60 -10.00
N THR A 75 -6.45 -6.27 -9.62
CA THR A 75 -5.36 -5.63 -8.86
C THR A 75 -4.72 -4.48 -9.65
N GLY A 76 -4.44 -4.67 -10.94
CA GLY A 76 -3.89 -3.62 -11.81
C GLY A 76 -4.84 -2.43 -11.95
N LEU A 77 -6.16 -2.68 -12.09
CA LEU A 77 -7.18 -1.64 -12.16
C LEU A 77 -7.33 -0.85 -10.85
N ILE A 78 -7.33 -1.54 -9.71
CA ILE A 78 -7.37 -0.90 -8.38
C ILE A 78 -6.14 -0.02 -8.18
N PHE A 79 -4.95 -0.51 -8.57
CA PHE A 79 -3.73 0.28 -8.45
C PHE A 79 -3.79 1.54 -9.32
N MET A 80 -4.26 1.43 -10.55
CA MET A 80 -4.40 2.59 -11.45
C MET A 80 -5.47 3.58 -11.01
N SER A 81 -6.45 3.15 -10.21
CA SER A 81 -7.45 4.03 -9.60
C SER A 81 -6.87 5.02 -8.58
N TYR A 82 -5.60 4.86 -8.18
CA TYR A 82 -4.89 5.88 -7.41
C TYR A 82 -4.51 7.10 -8.26
N PHE A 83 -4.36 6.94 -9.58
CA PHE A 83 -3.91 7.99 -10.49
C PHE A 83 -5.02 8.53 -11.39
N VAL A 84 -6.04 7.71 -11.67
CA VAL A 84 -7.19 8.04 -12.52
C VAL A 84 -8.45 7.82 -11.70
N ALA A 85 -9.48 8.66 -11.93
CA ALA A 85 -10.75 8.50 -11.24
C ALA A 85 -11.32 7.08 -11.43
N ALA A 86 -11.67 6.43 -10.32
CA ALA A 86 -12.08 5.02 -10.29
C ALA A 86 -13.29 4.74 -11.19
N GLU A 87 -14.31 5.61 -11.16
CA GLU A 87 -15.51 5.45 -11.99
C GLU A 87 -15.17 5.48 -13.48
N GLN A 88 -14.28 6.38 -13.89
CA GLN A 88 -13.89 6.55 -15.27
C GLN A 88 -13.07 5.36 -15.77
N ILE A 89 -12.03 4.94 -15.03
CA ILE A 89 -11.13 3.88 -15.49
C ILE A 89 -11.84 2.53 -15.64
N TYR A 90 -12.79 2.19 -14.77
CA TYR A 90 -13.49 0.91 -14.87
C TYR A 90 -14.43 0.85 -16.08
N ILE A 91 -15.18 1.93 -16.34
CA ILE A 91 -16.08 2.03 -17.49
C ILE A 91 -15.28 2.07 -18.79
N ASP A 92 -14.25 2.92 -18.86
CA ASP A 92 -13.42 3.08 -20.05
C ASP A 92 -12.67 1.79 -20.39
N PHE A 93 -12.24 1.01 -19.38
CA PHE A 93 -11.53 -0.24 -19.62
C PHE A 93 -12.46 -1.34 -20.18
N ILE A 94 -13.69 -1.43 -19.66
CA ILE A 94 -14.70 -2.39 -20.16
C ILE A 94 -15.18 -2.02 -21.57
N THR A 95 -15.34 -0.72 -21.84
CA THR A 95 -15.75 -0.21 -23.16
C THR A 95 -14.61 -0.13 -24.17
N LEU A 96 -13.38 -0.51 -23.78
CA LEU A 96 -12.17 -0.45 -24.60
C LEU A 96 -11.83 0.97 -25.10
N ASN A 97 -12.23 2.00 -24.35
CA ASN A 97 -12.03 3.41 -24.66
C ASN A 97 -10.87 4.05 -23.86
N THR A 98 -10.01 3.24 -23.24
CA THR A 98 -8.86 3.76 -22.48
C THR A 98 -7.73 4.22 -23.40
N THR A 99 -6.98 5.24 -22.96
CA THR A 99 -5.74 5.63 -23.61
C THR A 99 -4.71 4.51 -23.53
N SER A 100 -3.93 4.28 -24.60
CA SER A 100 -2.91 3.22 -24.68
C SER A 100 -1.92 3.21 -23.50
N LEU A 101 -1.62 4.39 -22.94
CA LEU A 101 -0.75 4.52 -21.76
C LEU A 101 -1.39 3.92 -20.50
N ILE A 102 -2.69 4.18 -20.27
CA ILE A 102 -3.42 3.63 -19.12
C ILE A 102 -3.54 2.12 -19.27
N THR A 103 -3.93 1.64 -20.46
CA THR A 103 -4.01 0.21 -20.76
C THR A 103 -2.65 -0.47 -20.56
N GLY A 104 -1.57 0.15 -21.04
CA GLY A 104 -0.21 -0.35 -20.86
C GLY A 104 0.18 -0.52 -19.40
N TRP A 105 -0.12 0.46 -18.55
CA TRP A 105 0.14 0.36 -17.11
C TRP A 105 -0.74 -0.67 -16.40
N VAL A 106 -2.04 -0.74 -16.73
CA VAL A 106 -2.93 -1.78 -16.18
C VAL A 106 -2.40 -3.17 -16.52
N LEU A 107 -2.03 -3.42 -17.77
CA LEU A 107 -1.48 -4.70 -18.22
C LEU A 107 -0.12 -4.99 -17.58
N PHE A 108 0.72 -3.97 -17.41
CA PHE A 108 2.01 -4.12 -16.72
C PHE A 108 1.84 -4.55 -15.27
N PHE A 109 0.97 -3.89 -14.49
CA PHE A 109 0.70 -4.27 -13.10
C PHE A 109 -0.02 -5.61 -13.00
N THR A 110 -0.90 -5.92 -13.96
CA THR A 110 -1.53 -7.24 -14.10
C THR A 110 -0.47 -8.33 -14.28
N LEU A 111 0.45 -8.14 -15.23
CA LEU A 111 1.54 -9.07 -15.50
C LEU A 111 2.45 -9.22 -14.28
N CYS A 112 2.84 -8.12 -13.64
CA CYS A 112 3.68 -8.15 -12.45
C CYS A 112 3.00 -8.92 -11.31
N THR A 113 1.73 -8.65 -11.03
CA THR A 113 0.97 -9.34 -9.97
C THR A 113 0.86 -10.82 -10.28
N TYR A 114 0.48 -11.15 -11.51
CA TYR A 114 0.33 -12.51 -11.97
C TYR A 114 1.63 -13.31 -11.83
N VAL A 115 2.75 -12.77 -12.33
CA VAL A 115 4.05 -13.46 -12.27
C VAL A 115 4.55 -13.60 -10.84
N ASN A 116 4.46 -12.53 -10.05
CA ASN A 116 4.96 -12.51 -8.68
C ASN A 116 4.19 -13.46 -7.76
N ALA A 117 2.86 -13.50 -7.86
CA ALA A 117 2.03 -14.33 -6.98
C ALA A 117 1.94 -15.79 -7.46
N SER A 118 1.99 -16.05 -8.77
CA SER A 118 1.84 -17.42 -9.30
C SER A 118 3.14 -18.23 -9.31
N TRP A 119 4.26 -17.64 -9.74
CA TRP A 119 5.53 -18.35 -9.97
C TRP A 119 6.63 -17.99 -8.98
N ILE A 120 6.85 -16.70 -8.72
CA ILE A 120 7.98 -16.25 -7.87
C ILE A 120 7.70 -16.52 -6.39
N ARG A 121 6.48 -16.25 -5.92
CA ARG A 121 5.98 -16.56 -4.57
C ARG A 121 6.95 -16.08 -3.47
N ASP A 122 7.48 -17.01 -2.68
CA ASP A 122 8.37 -16.83 -1.53
C ASP A 122 9.74 -16.25 -1.91
N LYS A 123 10.19 -16.45 -3.15
CA LYS A 123 11.47 -15.91 -3.64
C LYS A 123 11.49 -14.39 -3.66
N MET A 124 10.33 -13.76 -3.84
CA MET A 124 10.21 -12.31 -3.74
C MET A 124 10.60 -11.84 -2.32
N CYS A 125 10.10 -12.51 -1.28
CA CYS A 125 10.37 -12.16 0.10
C CYS A 125 11.82 -12.46 0.52
N GLN A 126 12.41 -13.55 0.02
CA GLN A 126 13.78 -13.98 0.38
C GLN A 126 14.87 -13.16 -0.34
N HIS A 127 14.66 -12.81 -1.61
CA HIS A 127 15.75 -12.33 -2.47
C HIS A 127 15.53 -10.95 -3.07
N MET A 128 14.27 -10.56 -3.31
CA MET A 128 13.96 -9.32 -4.04
C MET A 128 13.50 -8.19 -3.14
N CYS A 129 12.86 -8.51 -2.00
CA CYS A 129 12.26 -7.53 -1.11
C CYS A 129 13.33 -6.83 -0.25
N PRO A 130 13.64 -5.54 -0.51
CA PRO A 130 14.60 -4.81 0.32
C PRO A 130 14.08 -4.60 1.75
N TYR A 131 12.75 -4.56 1.91
CA TYR A 131 12.09 -4.32 3.18
C TYR A 131 12.34 -5.45 4.19
N ALA A 132 12.37 -6.71 3.75
CA ALA A 132 12.68 -7.85 4.61
C ALA A 132 14.07 -7.72 5.28
N ARG A 133 15.05 -7.21 4.54
CA ARG A 133 16.40 -6.94 5.05
C ARG A 133 16.44 -5.74 5.97
N PHE A 134 15.82 -4.63 5.58
CA PHE A 134 15.79 -3.42 6.40
C PHE A 134 15.11 -3.65 7.76
N GLN A 135 13.99 -4.40 7.79
CA GLN A 135 13.31 -4.72 9.04
C GLN A 135 14.14 -5.57 9.99
N SER A 136 15.00 -6.44 9.48
CA SER A 136 15.82 -7.32 10.32
C SER A 136 16.82 -6.55 11.17
N VAL A 137 17.20 -5.33 10.76
CA VAL A 137 18.05 -4.41 11.55
C VAL A 137 17.26 -3.65 12.61
N MET A 138 15.93 -3.59 12.50
CA MET A 138 15.06 -2.90 13.45
C MET A 138 14.59 -3.79 14.61
N PHE A 139 14.93 -5.08 14.62
CA PHE A 139 14.58 -5.96 15.74
C PHE A 139 15.49 -5.70 16.92
N SER A 140 14.91 -5.86 18.08
CA SER A 140 15.58 -5.90 19.37
C SER A 140 15.13 -7.15 20.10
N ASP A 141 15.82 -7.51 21.17
CA ASP A 141 15.47 -8.68 22.00
C ASP A 141 14.06 -8.52 22.65
N ALA A 142 13.55 -7.28 22.72
CA ALA A 142 12.21 -6.95 23.19
C ALA A 142 11.12 -7.03 22.10
N THR A 143 11.50 -7.27 20.84
CA THR A 143 10.57 -7.39 19.72
C THR A 143 9.86 -8.74 19.80
N SER A 144 8.52 -8.73 19.80
CA SER A 144 7.74 -9.97 19.78
C SER A 144 7.83 -10.61 18.39
N THR A 145 8.49 -11.75 18.28
CA THR A 145 8.61 -12.54 17.05
C THR A 145 8.01 -13.92 17.23
N VAL A 146 7.80 -14.65 16.12
CA VAL A 146 7.44 -16.06 16.20
C VAL A 146 8.66 -16.81 16.73
N THR A 147 8.50 -17.51 17.85
CA THR A 147 9.61 -18.10 18.61
C THR A 147 9.21 -19.48 19.10
N TYR A 148 10.14 -20.44 19.01
CA TYR A 148 10.00 -21.78 19.57
C TYR A 148 10.52 -21.84 21.01
N ASP A 149 9.75 -22.46 21.90
CA ASP A 149 10.11 -22.63 23.30
C ASP A 149 11.14 -23.75 23.46
N ASN A 150 12.43 -23.39 23.41
CA ASN A 150 13.53 -24.33 23.54
C ASN A 150 13.51 -25.07 24.89
N GLN A 151 13.15 -24.39 25.99
CA GLN A 151 13.16 -25.01 27.32
C GLN A 151 12.11 -26.12 27.44
N ARG A 152 10.94 -25.92 26.83
CA ARG A 152 9.85 -26.89 26.84
C ARG A 152 9.98 -27.96 25.75
N GLY A 153 10.49 -27.57 24.60
CA GLY A 153 10.49 -28.38 23.39
C GLY A 153 11.72 -29.28 23.20
N GLU A 154 12.89 -28.87 23.67
CA GLU A 154 14.15 -29.56 23.38
C GLU A 154 14.34 -30.88 24.11
N SER A 155 15.31 -31.67 23.61
CA SER A 155 15.29 -33.14 23.72
C SER A 155 14.12 -33.73 22.93
N ARG A 156 13.99 -33.27 21.68
CA ARG A 156 12.94 -33.66 20.75
C ARG A 156 13.05 -35.13 20.36
N GLY A 157 11.91 -35.76 20.07
CA GLY A 157 11.90 -37.15 19.64
C GLY A 157 10.54 -37.62 19.12
N PRO A 158 10.54 -38.48 18.09
CA PRO A 158 9.32 -39.04 17.52
C PRO A 158 8.63 -39.96 18.52
N ARG A 159 7.30 -39.91 18.57
CA ARG A 159 6.48 -40.74 19.46
C ARG A 159 5.10 -41.01 18.86
N LYS A 160 4.47 -42.11 19.26
CA LYS A 160 3.14 -42.50 18.75
C LYS A 160 2.03 -41.78 19.49
N LEU A 161 0.88 -41.61 18.83
CA LEU A 161 -0.33 -41.10 19.48
C LEU A 161 -0.73 -42.04 20.63
N ASN A 162 -1.25 -41.47 21.73
CA ASN A 162 -1.65 -42.19 22.96
C ASN A 162 -0.51 -42.89 23.72
N GLN A 163 0.75 -42.61 23.38
CA GLN A 163 1.90 -43.05 24.17
C GLN A 163 2.19 -42.05 25.29
N VAL A 164 2.43 -42.54 26.51
CA VAL A 164 2.91 -41.68 27.61
C VAL A 164 4.24 -41.06 27.20
N LYS A 165 4.40 -39.75 27.46
CA LYS A 165 5.61 -38.99 27.16
C LYS A 165 6.84 -39.73 27.72
N PRO A 166 7.78 -40.19 26.87
CA PRO A 166 8.98 -40.86 27.34
C PRO A 166 9.79 -39.95 28.26
N GLN A 167 10.40 -40.54 29.29
CA GLN A 167 11.18 -39.80 30.28
C GLN A 167 12.39 -39.13 29.60
N GLY A 168 12.59 -37.84 29.85
CA GLY A 168 13.71 -37.07 29.28
C GLY A 168 13.46 -36.44 27.90
N LEU A 169 12.30 -36.65 27.26
CA LEU A 169 11.95 -35.93 26.03
C LEU A 169 11.22 -34.61 26.32
N GLY A 170 11.41 -33.61 25.46
CA GLY A 170 10.63 -32.37 25.45
C GLY A 170 9.22 -32.57 24.87
N ASP A 171 8.43 -31.49 24.79
CA ASP A 171 7.09 -31.52 24.20
C ASP A 171 7.10 -31.64 22.66
N CYS A 172 8.21 -31.28 22.01
CA CYS A 172 8.33 -31.34 20.55
C CYS A 172 8.41 -32.79 20.05
N VAL A 173 7.37 -33.24 19.34
CA VAL A 173 7.26 -34.61 18.79
C VAL A 173 8.04 -34.85 17.49
N ASP A 174 8.87 -33.89 17.07
CA ASP A 174 9.73 -33.98 15.88
C ASP A 174 9.01 -34.34 14.56
N CYS A 175 7.81 -33.80 14.35
CA CYS A 175 6.98 -34.10 13.17
C CYS A 175 7.36 -33.34 11.89
N ASN A 176 8.22 -32.32 11.98
CA ASN A 176 8.60 -31.40 10.90
C ASN A 176 7.44 -30.63 10.23
N LEU A 177 6.22 -30.64 10.79
CA LEU A 177 5.08 -29.92 10.21
C LEU A 177 5.30 -28.40 10.20
N CYS A 178 5.94 -27.84 11.23
CA CYS A 178 6.28 -26.41 11.28
C CYS A 178 7.16 -25.96 10.11
N VAL A 179 8.09 -26.82 9.65
CA VAL A 179 8.94 -26.57 8.48
C VAL A 179 8.15 -26.69 7.19
N GLN A 180 7.26 -27.69 7.10
CA GLN A 180 6.45 -27.94 5.89
C GLN A 180 5.43 -26.85 5.58
N VAL A 181 4.85 -26.23 6.62
CA VAL A 181 3.89 -25.12 6.46
C VAL A 181 4.57 -23.76 6.30
N CYS A 182 5.87 -23.68 6.55
CA CYS A 182 6.62 -22.44 6.46
C CYS A 182 6.77 -22.01 4.99
N PRO A 183 6.25 -20.82 4.59
CA PRO A 183 6.29 -20.37 3.20
C PRO A 183 7.71 -20.08 2.72
N VAL A 184 8.61 -19.71 3.65
CA VAL A 184 10.03 -19.45 3.37
C VAL A 184 10.93 -20.65 3.68
N GLY A 185 10.36 -21.80 4.07
CA GLY A 185 11.08 -23.07 4.23
C GLY A 185 12.11 -23.11 5.37
N ILE A 186 11.99 -22.25 6.37
CA ILE A 186 12.87 -22.24 7.55
C ILE A 186 12.44 -23.25 8.62
N ASP A 187 13.38 -23.67 9.46
CA ASP A 187 13.13 -24.43 10.66
C ASP A 187 13.17 -23.53 11.90
N ILE A 188 11.99 -23.19 12.41
CA ILE A 188 11.82 -22.30 13.56
C ILE A 188 12.47 -22.82 14.86
N ARG A 189 12.83 -24.10 14.91
CA ARG A 189 13.53 -24.71 16.05
C ARG A 189 15.00 -24.29 16.12
N ASP A 190 15.57 -23.85 15.00
CA ASP A 190 16.95 -23.35 14.93
C ASP A 190 17.07 -21.89 15.43
N GLY A 191 15.97 -21.30 15.90
CA GLY A 191 15.92 -19.93 16.43
C GLY A 191 15.46 -18.89 15.42
N LEU A 192 15.71 -17.63 15.72
CA LEU A 192 15.30 -16.51 14.86
C LEU A 192 16.16 -16.45 13.60
N GLN A 193 15.54 -16.70 12.46
CA GLN A 193 16.17 -16.61 11.14
C GLN A 193 15.64 -15.39 10.38
N TYR A 194 16.54 -14.67 9.70
CA TYR A 194 16.18 -13.44 8.97
C TYR A 194 15.15 -13.68 7.86
N ASP A 195 14.99 -14.90 7.36
CA ASP A 195 13.97 -15.24 6.36
C ASP A 195 12.55 -15.23 6.94
N CYS A 196 12.39 -15.44 8.26
CA CYS A 196 11.08 -15.55 8.93
C CYS A 196 10.20 -14.30 8.71
N ILE A 197 9.04 -14.47 8.08
CA ILE A 197 8.07 -13.38 7.81
C ILE A 197 7.08 -13.12 8.96
N ASN A 198 7.22 -13.76 10.11
CA ASN A 198 6.28 -13.67 11.24
C ASN A 198 4.80 -13.91 10.86
N CYS A 199 4.51 -14.85 9.96
CA CYS A 199 3.13 -15.15 9.54
C CYS A 199 2.36 -16.07 10.50
N GLY A 200 3.03 -16.76 11.41
CA GLY A 200 2.39 -17.61 12.42
C GLY A 200 1.86 -18.97 11.94
N LEU A 201 1.98 -19.33 10.66
CA LEU A 201 1.48 -20.63 10.15
C LEU A 201 2.06 -21.86 10.87
N CYS A 202 3.31 -21.75 11.35
CA CYS A 202 3.94 -22.79 12.15
C CYS A 202 3.35 -22.93 13.57
N ILE A 203 2.78 -21.85 14.14
CA ILE A 203 2.05 -21.87 15.41
C ILE A 203 0.81 -22.74 15.25
N ASP A 204 -0.03 -22.44 14.26
CA ASP A 204 -1.28 -23.16 14.01
C ASP A 204 -1.04 -24.66 13.80
N ALA A 205 -0.08 -25.02 12.96
CA ALA A 205 0.27 -26.42 12.69
C ALA A 205 0.84 -27.14 13.93
N CYS A 206 1.60 -26.43 14.75
CA CYS A 206 2.15 -26.98 15.98
C CYS A 206 1.06 -27.20 17.02
N ASP A 207 0.17 -26.22 17.23
CA ASP A 207 -0.93 -26.32 18.19
C ASP A 207 -1.93 -27.41 17.82
N GLU A 208 -2.21 -27.59 16.52
CA GLU A 208 -3.01 -28.71 16.03
C GLU A 208 -2.34 -30.05 16.37
N THR A 209 -1.01 -30.13 16.21
CA THR A 209 -0.23 -31.32 16.57
C THR A 209 -0.24 -31.56 18.08
N MET A 210 0.06 -30.54 18.90
CA MET A 210 0.07 -30.64 20.36
C MET A 210 -1.29 -31.09 20.89
N SER A 211 -2.39 -30.57 20.31
CA SER A 211 -3.75 -30.97 20.67
C SER A 211 -4.00 -32.47 20.40
N LYS A 212 -3.51 -33.01 19.28
CA LYS A 212 -3.62 -34.45 18.97
C LYS A 212 -2.85 -35.35 19.96
N PHE A 213 -1.77 -34.84 20.53
CA PHE A 213 -0.99 -35.53 21.57
C PHE A 213 -1.46 -35.22 23.00
N SER A 214 -2.49 -34.39 23.18
CA SER A 214 -2.95 -33.90 24.48
C SER A 214 -1.87 -33.17 25.28
N TYR A 215 -0.98 -32.44 24.59
CA TYR A 215 0.03 -31.58 25.19
C TYR A 215 -0.45 -30.13 25.24
N GLY A 216 0.22 -29.31 26.07
CA GLY A 216 -0.04 -27.86 26.12
C GLY A 216 0.22 -27.20 24.76
N LYS A 217 -0.60 -26.22 24.41
CA LYS A 217 -0.42 -25.38 23.21
C LYS A 217 0.73 -24.38 23.37
N GLU A 218 0.98 -23.55 22.37
CA GLU A 218 1.95 -22.45 22.41
C GLU A 218 3.41 -22.93 22.59
N LEU A 219 3.73 -24.10 22.02
CA LEU A 219 5.13 -24.56 21.92
C LEU A 219 5.92 -23.65 20.98
N ILE A 220 5.26 -23.18 19.93
CA ILE A 220 5.68 -22.03 19.13
C ILE A 220 4.67 -20.93 19.42
N ARG A 221 5.12 -19.72 19.72
CA ARG A 221 4.25 -18.58 20.04
C ARG A 221 4.89 -17.26 19.62
N PHE A 222 4.11 -16.20 19.61
CA PHE A 222 4.68 -14.85 19.54
C PHE A 222 5.26 -14.49 20.91
N ALA A 223 6.58 -14.39 21.00
CA ALA A 223 7.28 -14.04 22.23
C ALA A 223 8.53 -13.20 21.92
N SER A 224 8.92 -12.35 22.87
CA SER A 224 10.20 -11.65 22.88
C SER A 224 11.25 -12.46 23.64
N GLU A 225 12.52 -12.42 23.23
CA GLU A 225 13.61 -13.12 23.93
C GLU A 225 13.82 -12.58 25.35
N THR A 226 13.61 -11.27 25.55
CA THR A 226 13.56 -10.65 26.87
C THR A 226 12.16 -10.15 27.16
N GLU A 227 11.32 -10.98 27.81
CA GLU A 227 10.05 -10.48 28.40
C GLU A 227 10.28 -9.36 29.43
N GLN A 228 11.53 -9.14 29.90
CA GLN A 228 11.87 -8.23 30.99
C GLN A 228 12.60 -6.92 30.61
N HIS A 229 13.17 -6.76 29.42
CA HIS A 229 13.84 -5.50 29.04
C HIS A 229 12.86 -4.54 28.36
N ASN A 230 12.01 -3.94 29.19
CA ASN A 230 11.05 -2.92 28.78
C ASN A 230 11.80 -1.59 28.54
N ASP A 231 12.46 -1.43 27.39
CA ASP A 231 13.04 -0.14 27.02
C ASP A 231 11.93 0.85 26.63
N ALA A 232 11.33 1.41 27.68
CA ALA A 232 10.24 2.38 27.60
C ALA A 232 10.60 3.57 26.68
N LYS A 233 11.88 3.97 26.62
CA LYS A 233 12.32 5.18 25.93
C LYS A 233 12.12 5.07 24.41
N ALA A 234 12.49 3.94 23.80
CA ALA A 234 12.28 3.71 22.38
C ALA A 234 10.78 3.59 22.04
N LYS A 235 10.01 2.90 22.89
CA LYS A 235 8.56 2.68 22.70
C LYS A 235 7.74 3.98 22.75
N TYR A 236 8.01 4.85 23.71
CA TYR A 236 7.29 6.12 23.85
C TYR A 236 7.78 7.20 22.89
N GLY A 237 9.05 7.14 22.44
CA GLY A 237 9.61 8.07 21.46
C GLY A 237 8.88 8.06 20.12
N TYR A 238 8.63 6.86 19.56
CA TYR A 238 7.89 6.75 18.29
C TYR A 238 6.43 7.20 18.40
N ILE A 239 5.75 6.90 19.52
CA ILE A 239 4.37 7.32 19.76
C ILE A 239 4.29 8.85 19.88
N ALA A 240 5.20 9.47 20.65
CA ALA A 240 5.25 10.91 20.81
C ALA A 240 5.49 11.61 19.46
N LEU A 241 6.47 11.14 18.69
CA LEU A 241 6.76 11.69 17.35
C LEU A 241 5.56 11.52 16.41
N LEU A 242 4.89 10.37 16.45
CA LEU A 242 3.69 10.13 15.64
C LEU A 242 2.56 11.10 16.02
N LEU A 243 2.30 11.31 17.31
CA LEU A 243 1.30 12.28 17.77
C LEU A 243 1.65 13.72 17.37
N ILE A 244 2.93 14.10 17.44
CA ILE A 244 3.40 15.41 16.96
C ILE A 244 3.13 15.55 15.46
N CYS A 245 3.47 14.56 14.64
CA CYS A 245 3.19 14.59 13.21
C CYS A 245 1.68 14.63 12.91
N VAL A 246 0.85 13.87 13.65
CA VAL A 246 -0.62 13.93 13.54
C VAL A 246 -1.12 15.33 13.87
N GLY A 247 -0.65 15.91 14.98
CA GLY A 247 -1.03 17.25 15.41
C GLY A 247 -0.65 18.32 14.39
N PHE A 248 0.58 18.27 13.85
CA PHE A 248 1.00 19.17 12.78
C PHE A 248 0.15 19.01 11.52
N MET A 249 -0.16 17.77 11.11
CA MET A 249 -0.99 17.54 9.92
C MET A 249 -2.43 18.03 10.14
N ALA A 250 -3.01 17.79 11.31
CA ALA A 250 -4.35 18.26 11.65
C ALA A 250 -4.40 19.79 11.70
N SER A 251 -3.38 20.44 12.28
CA SER A 251 -3.25 21.90 12.30
C SER A 251 -3.08 22.47 10.90
N TRP A 252 -2.24 21.84 10.06
CA TRP A 252 -2.05 22.24 8.67
C TRP A 252 -3.35 22.08 7.85
N LEU A 253 -4.08 20.98 8.07
CA LEU A 253 -5.35 20.74 7.40
C LEU A 253 -6.42 21.75 7.82
N HIS A 254 -6.46 22.13 9.11
CA HIS A 254 -7.38 23.14 9.62
C HIS A 254 -7.07 24.54 9.10
N ASN A 255 -5.77 24.89 8.99
CA ASN A 255 -5.32 26.18 8.49
C ASN A 255 -5.18 26.24 6.97
N ARG A 256 -5.51 25.15 6.25
CA ARG A 256 -5.43 25.09 4.79
C ARG A 256 -6.45 26.05 4.20
N SER A 257 -6.00 26.94 3.33
CA SER A 257 -6.91 27.79 2.56
C SER A 257 -7.79 26.93 1.65
N GLU A 258 -9.11 27.13 1.75
CA GLU A 258 -10.11 26.45 0.92
C GLU A 258 -10.05 26.89 -0.54
N PHE A 259 -9.53 28.09 -0.78
CA PHE A 259 -9.42 28.68 -2.10
C PHE A 259 -7.99 29.15 -2.35
N GLU A 260 -7.54 29.00 -3.59
CA GLU A 260 -6.26 29.48 -4.04
C GLU A 260 -6.46 30.23 -5.37
N VAL A 261 -5.97 31.47 -5.43
CA VAL A 261 -6.09 32.32 -6.61
C VAL A 261 -4.68 32.66 -7.08
N SER A 262 -4.38 32.29 -8.32
CA SER A 262 -3.14 32.63 -9.00
C SER A 262 -3.41 33.62 -10.12
N VAL A 263 -2.73 34.76 -10.10
CA VAL A 263 -2.81 35.78 -11.16
C VAL A 263 -1.60 35.61 -12.08
N LEU A 264 -1.84 35.27 -13.34
CA LEU A 264 -0.82 35.05 -14.35
C LEU A 264 -0.92 36.18 -15.38
N LYS A 265 0.09 37.03 -15.48
CA LYS A 265 0.16 38.02 -16.57
C LYS A 265 0.50 37.32 -17.88
N ASP A 266 -0.16 37.69 -18.96
CA ASP A 266 0.20 37.22 -20.30
C ASP A 266 1.63 37.68 -20.65
N ARG A 267 2.48 36.73 -21.05
CA ARG A 267 3.89 36.97 -21.37
C ARG A 267 4.07 37.51 -22.80
N ASN A 268 3.10 37.31 -23.68
CA ASN A 268 3.25 37.63 -25.11
C ASN A 268 2.94 39.09 -25.44
N ALA A 269 2.19 39.80 -24.59
CA ALA A 269 1.88 41.22 -24.77
C ALA A 269 1.98 41.96 -23.45
N LEU A 270 2.98 42.84 -23.32
CA LEU A 270 3.21 43.65 -22.12
C LEU A 270 2.08 44.67 -21.88
N TYR A 271 1.53 45.21 -22.96
CA TYR A 271 0.33 46.04 -23.04
C TYR A 271 -0.16 46.07 -24.49
N ARG A 272 -1.45 46.35 -24.71
CA ARG A 272 -2.02 46.66 -26.02
C ARG A 272 -2.70 48.02 -25.97
N VAL A 273 -2.81 48.72 -27.09
CA VAL A 273 -3.57 49.97 -27.19
C VAL A 273 -4.79 49.71 -28.05
N ASN A 274 -5.97 49.96 -27.51
CA ASN A 274 -7.22 49.78 -28.23
C ASN A 274 -7.48 50.96 -29.19
N GLU A 275 -8.45 50.83 -30.10
CA GLU A 275 -8.87 51.87 -31.06
C GLU A 275 -9.30 53.18 -30.37
N LEU A 276 -9.71 53.10 -29.11
CA LEU A 276 -10.07 54.24 -28.26
C LEU A 276 -8.87 54.92 -27.57
N GLY A 277 -7.63 54.47 -27.84
CA GLY A 277 -6.40 54.98 -27.23
C GLY A 277 -6.18 54.56 -25.77
N GLU A 278 -6.95 53.60 -25.28
CA GLU A 278 -6.81 53.03 -23.92
C GLU A 278 -5.77 51.92 -23.89
N ILE A 279 -5.00 51.85 -22.80
CA ILE A 279 -3.98 50.81 -22.60
C ILE A 279 -4.65 49.60 -21.94
N GLU A 280 -4.59 48.45 -22.59
CA GLU A 280 -5.12 47.17 -22.14
C GLU A 280 -4.01 46.25 -21.63
N ASN A 281 -4.23 45.64 -20.46
CA ASN A 281 -3.41 44.57 -19.91
C ASN A 281 -4.28 43.36 -19.56
N SER A 282 -4.01 42.21 -20.18
CA SER A 282 -4.73 40.97 -19.90
C SER A 282 -4.00 40.09 -18.89
N TYR A 283 -4.76 39.53 -17.95
CA TYR A 283 -4.33 38.62 -16.91
C TYR A 283 -5.20 37.37 -16.95
N GLN A 284 -4.61 36.21 -16.73
CA GLN A 284 -5.32 34.97 -16.47
C GLN A 284 -5.42 34.74 -14.96
N LEU A 285 -6.64 34.69 -14.46
CA LEU A 285 -6.94 34.29 -13.10
C LEU A 285 -7.22 32.79 -13.08
N LYS A 286 -6.36 32.05 -12.40
CA LYS A 286 -6.56 30.63 -12.12
C LYS A 286 -7.07 30.48 -10.69
N ILE A 287 -8.32 30.07 -10.55
CA ILE A 287 -8.97 29.87 -9.26
C ILE A 287 -9.12 28.37 -9.03
N LEU A 288 -8.53 27.89 -7.94
CA LEU A 288 -8.65 26.50 -7.48
C LEU A 288 -9.56 26.47 -6.26
N ASN A 289 -10.69 25.76 -6.39
CA ASN A 289 -11.59 25.47 -5.28
C ASN A 289 -11.20 24.13 -4.66
N LYS A 290 -10.75 24.14 -3.40
CA LYS A 290 -10.36 22.95 -2.64
C LYS A 290 -11.46 22.50 -1.66
N SER A 291 -12.57 23.25 -1.56
CA SER A 291 -13.69 22.91 -0.70
C SER A 291 -14.68 21.97 -1.41
N ASP A 292 -15.57 21.37 -0.62
CA ASP A 292 -16.68 20.53 -1.11
C ASP A 292 -17.92 21.35 -1.48
N THR A 293 -17.83 22.69 -1.45
CA THR A 293 -18.95 23.59 -1.75
C THR A 293 -18.62 24.50 -2.93
N LYS A 294 -19.66 25.02 -3.60
CA LYS A 294 -19.48 25.95 -4.72
C LYS A 294 -18.93 27.28 -4.22
N GLY A 295 -17.82 27.72 -4.81
CA GLY A 295 -17.21 29.01 -4.50
C GLY A 295 -17.75 30.12 -5.38
N HIS A 296 -18.26 31.19 -4.77
CA HIS A 296 -18.66 32.42 -5.46
C HIS A 296 -17.62 33.51 -5.21
N PHE A 297 -16.95 33.97 -6.26
CA PHE A 297 -15.89 34.97 -6.14
C PHE A 297 -16.31 36.30 -6.73
N LYS A 298 -16.01 37.38 -6.01
CA LYS A 298 -16.14 38.75 -6.49
C LYS A 298 -14.75 39.35 -6.65
N LEU A 299 -14.42 39.79 -7.86
CA LEU A 299 -13.19 40.51 -8.11
C LEU A 299 -13.36 41.97 -7.70
N SER A 300 -12.36 42.48 -7.01
CA SER A 300 -12.18 43.91 -6.79
C SER A 300 -10.71 44.23 -6.98
N TYR A 301 -10.40 45.39 -7.53
CA TYR A 301 -9.04 45.91 -7.55
C TYR A 301 -8.91 47.01 -6.51
N GLN A 302 -7.75 47.05 -5.86
CA GLN A 302 -7.33 48.17 -5.03
C GLN A 302 -6.02 48.68 -5.62
N GLY A 303 -6.05 49.86 -6.25
CA GLY A 303 -4.86 50.55 -6.74
C GLY A 303 -5.08 51.38 -8.01
N LEU A 304 -4.52 52.61 -7.97
CA LEU A 304 -4.43 53.64 -9.02
C LEU A 304 -5.77 54.12 -9.63
N GLU A 305 -6.04 55.41 -9.47
CA GLU A 305 -7.17 56.08 -10.11
C GLU A 305 -7.05 56.04 -11.65
N GLY A 306 -8.13 55.68 -12.35
CA GLY A 306 -8.18 55.67 -13.82
C GLY A 306 -8.12 54.29 -14.48
N PHE A 307 -8.06 53.21 -13.69
CA PHE A 307 -8.15 51.83 -14.20
C PHE A 307 -9.59 51.30 -14.16
N ARG A 308 -10.00 50.59 -15.21
CA ARG A 308 -11.28 49.88 -15.31
C ARG A 308 -11.01 48.40 -15.51
N ILE A 309 -11.60 47.56 -14.66
CA ILE A 309 -11.61 46.10 -14.86
C ILE A 309 -12.79 45.74 -15.75
N GLU A 310 -12.53 44.90 -16.73
CA GLU A 310 -13.53 44.09 -17.40
C GLU A 310 -13.28 42.61 -17.06
N SER A 311 -14.27 41.99 -16.42
CA SER A 311 -14.28 40.57 -16.10
C SER A 311 -15.69 40.01 -16.28
N GLU A 312 -15.78 38.68 -16.40
CA GLU A 312 -17.05 38.00 -16.23
C GLU A 312 -17.64 38.31 -14.85
N LYS A 313 -18.95 38.61 -14.80
CA LYS A 313 -19.62 39.12 -13.59
C LYS A 313 -19.79 38.07 -12.49
N ASN A 314 -19.80 36.78 -12.86
CA ASN A 314 -20.04 35.68 -11.93
C ASN A 314 -18.95 34.62 -12.07
N LEU A 315 -17.95 34.67 -11.21
CA LEU A 315 -16.92 33.64 -11.12
C LEU A 315 -17.41 32.54 -10.18
N ILE A 316 -17.86 31.43 -10.75
CA ILE A 316 -18.35 30.26 -10.02
C ILE A 316 -17.41 29.10 -10.30
N VAL A 317 -16.80 28.58 -9.24
CA VAL A 317 -15.90 27.42 -9.33
C VAL A 317 -16.54 26.26 -8.58
N GLU A 318 -16.79 25.17 -9.30
CA GLU A 318 -17.34 23.94 -8.73
C GLU A 318 -16.36 23.31 -7.70
N PRO A 319 -16.86 22.48 -6.77
CA PRO A 319 -16.03 21.80 -5.79
C PRO A 319 -14.89 21.02 -6.41
N GLN A 320 -13.71 21.07 -5.80
CA GLN A 320 -12.52 20.30 -6.22
C GLN A 320 -12.06 20.54 -7.68
N GLN A 321 -12.49 21.65 -8.30
CA GLN A 321 -12.13 22.01 -9.67
C GLN A 321 -11.24 23.26 -9.74
N ILE A 322 -10.58 23.39 -10.89
CA ILE A 322 -9.80 24.56 -11.29
C ILE A 322 -10.52 25.23 -12.45
N SER A 323 -10.78 26.52 -12.33
CA SER A 323 -11.33 27.34 -13.41
C SER A 323 -10.36 28.46 -13.77
N ASN A 324 -10.22 28.72 -15.07
CA ASN A 324 -9.39 29.80 -15.60
C ASN A 324 -10.31 30.89 -16.15
N TYR A 325 -10.09 32.13 -15.71
CA TYR A 325 -10.83 33.30 -16.17
C TYR A 325 -9.85 34.33 -16.72
N THR A 326 -10.23 35.00 -17.80
CA THR A 326 -9.44 36.10 -18.34
C THR A 326 -9.98 37.42 -17.80
N VAL A 327 -9.10 38.28 -17.32
CA VAL A 327 -9.44 39.62 -16.82
C VAL A 327 -8.59 40.64 -17.54
N THR A 328 -9.24 41.68 -18.07
CA THR A 328 -8.56 42.76 -18.77
C THR A 328 -8.67 44.05 -17.94
N LEU A 329 -7.53 44.69 -17.73
CA LEU A 329 -7.40 45.99 -17.10
C LEU A 329 -7.20 47.05 -18.18
N PHE A 330 -8.10 48.02 -18.22
CA PHE A 330 -8.04 49.18 -19.08
C PHE A 330 -7.53 50.38 -18.29
N CYS A 331 -6.66 51.18 -18.87
CA CYS A 331 -6.24 52.47 -18.31
C CYS A 331 -6.40 53.55 -19.37
N ARG A 332 -7.12 54.62 -19.00
CA ARG A 332 -7.22 55.81 -19.82
C ARG A 332 -6.14 56.79 -19.37
N MET A 333 -5.14 57.04 -20.21
CA MET A 333 -4.14 58.07 -19.91
C MET A 333 -4.85 59.43 -19.82
N LYS A 334 -4.87 60.04 -18.63
CA LYS A 334 -5.10 61.49 -18.54
C LYS A 334 -3.88 62.13 -19.21
N ALA A 335 -4.08 62.74 -20.37
CA ALA A 335 -3.07 63.56 -21.02
C ALA A 335 -2.68 64.71 -20.07
N LYS A 336 -1.66 64.51 -19.25
CA LYS A 336 -0.94 65.56 -18.54
C LYS A 336 0.33 65.78 -19.35
N TYR A 337 0.25 66.77 -20.25
CA TYR A 337 1.33 67.52 -20.90
C TYR A 337 2.70 66.84 -21.01
N ILE A 338 3.13 66.58 -22.24
CA ILE A 338 4.51 66.84 -22.64
C ILE A 338 4.42 67.80 -23.82
N ASN A 339 4.49 69.10 -23.50
CA ASN A 339 5.02 70.08 -24.45
C ASN A 339 6.54 69.86 -24.46
N LEU A 340 7.07 69.56 -25.64
CA LEU A 340 8.39 69.98 -26.07
C LEU A 340 8.27 70.46 -27.52
#